data_AF-A0A8T2QDT3-F1
#
_entry.id   AF-A0A8T2QDT3-F1
#
_cell.length_a   1.000
_cell.length_b   1.000
_cell.length_c   1.000
_cell.angle_alpha   90.00
_cell.angle_beta   90.00
_cell.angle_gamma   90.00
#
_symmetry.space_group_name_H-M   'P 1'
#
loop_
_entity.id
_entity.type
_entity.pdbx_description
1 polymer ?
#
loop_
_entity_poly.entity_id
_entity_poly.type
_entity_poly.pdbx_seq_one_letter_code
_entity_poly.pdbx_strand_id
1 'polypeptide(L)'
;METRAVYRNLLKTLRKHVAKEATKTSFRDYITKEFRKNAGLKDKIAINRGLQLAKDYALLVQSVHHHKELLFSYNIAIDRSAEQKERMKNTAERVGLHLPKLEYEESEDSLYTQN
;
A
#
# COMPACT_ATOMS: atom_id res chain seq x y z
N MET A 1 -24.35 7.51 -18.23
CA MET A 1 -23.59 8.45 -17.37
C MET A 1 -22.81 7.74 -16.26
N GLU A 2 -23.34 6.64 -15.70
CA GLU A 2 -22.74 5.89 -14.59
C GLU A 2 -21.32 5.34 -14.88
N THR A 3 -21.07 4.78 -16.07
CA THR A 3 -19.76 4.19 -16.44
C THR A 3 -18.59 5.17 -16.33
N ARG A 4 -18.78 6.42 -16.77
CA ARG A 4 -17.75 7.46 -16.67
C ARG A 4 -17.48 7.85 -15.22
N ALA A 5 -18.52 7.87 -14.37
CA ALA A 5 -18.37 8.18 -12.96
C ALA A 5 -17.59 7.06 -12.24
N VAL A 6 -17.92 5.78 -12.49
CA VAL A 6 -17.22 4.63 -11.91
C VAL A 6 -15.76 4.59 -12.33
N TYR A 7 -15.47 4.79 -13.62
CA TYR A 7 -14.10 4.87 -14.15
C TYR A 7 -13.30 5.97 -13.46
N ARG A 8 -13.86 7.18 -13.35
CA ARG A 8 -13.21 8.31 -12.68
C ARG A 8 -12.98 8.04 -11.19
N ASN A 9 -13.94 7.40 -10.52
CA ASN A 9 -13.83 7.07 -9.10
C ASN A 9 -12.68 6.06 -8.88
N LEU A 10 -12.65 4.97 -9.65
CA LEU A 10 -11.60 3.97 -9.57
C LEU A 10 -10.20 4.58 -9.78
N LEU A 11 -10.04 5.42 -10.81
CA LEU A 11 -8.77 6.11 -11.05
C LEU A 11 -8.38 7.05 -9.91
N LYS A 12 -9.35 7.75 -9.32
CA LYS A 12 -9.11 8.65 -8.19
C LYS A 12 -8.66 7.88 -6.96
N THR A 13 -9.31 6.77 -6.65
CA THR A 13 -8.97 5.89 -5.51
C THR A 13 -7.56 5.30 -5.67
N LEU A 14 -7.23 4.79 -6.86
CA LEU A 14 -5.90 4.24 -7.13
C LEU A 14 -4.80 5.31 -7.03
N ARG A 15 -5.06 6.50 -7.59
CA ARG A 15 -4.13 7.63 -7.47
C ARG A 15 -3.89 8.02 -6.01
N LYS A 16 -4.93 7.95 -5.17
CA LYS A 16 -4.85 8.33 -3.76
C LYS A 16 -4.10 7.30 -2.91
N HIS A 17 -4.34 6.01 -3.14
CA HIS A 17 -3.98 4.96 -2.17
C HIS A 17 -2.88 3.98 -2.62
N VAL A 18 -2.61 3.86 -3.91
CA VAL A 18 -1.68 2.84 -4.46
C VAL A 18 -0.40 3.45 -5.03
N ALA A 19 -0.45 4.69 -5.51
CA ALA A 19 0.53 5.16 -6.47
C ALA A 19 1.45 6.26 -5.89
N LYS A 20 2.64 5.90 -5.39
CA LYS A 20 3.70 6.87 -5.05
C LYS A 20 4.76 7.03 -6.15
N GLU A 21 5.47 6.01 -6.60
CA GLU A 21 6.37 6.13 -7.77
C GLU A 21 6.43 4.80 -8.55
N ALA A 22 6.70 4.86 -9.86
CA ALA A 22 6.83 3.74 -10.82
C ALA A 22 5.56 2.93 -11.22
N THR A 23 4.72 2.45 -10.29
CA THR A 23 3.53 1.62 -10.63
C THR A 23 2.33 2.41 -11.20
N LYS A 24 2.43 3.75 -11.22
CA LYS A 24 1.40 4.71 -11.64
C LYS A 24 0.88 4.51 -13.06
N THR A 25 1.78 4.22 -14.01
CA THR A 25 1.45 4.19 -15.44
C THR A 25 0.83 2.86 -15.83
N SER A 26 1.44 1.75 -15.42
CA SER A 26 1.00 0.39 -15.79
C SER A 26 -0.43 0.07 -15.34
N PHE A 27 -0.79 0.41 -14.09
CA PHE A 27 -2.13 0.13 -13.57
C PHE A 27 -3.22 1.00 -14.21
N ARG A 28 -2.92 2.29 -14.42
CA ARG A 28 -3.84 3.21 -15.08
C ARG A 28 -4.07 2.80 -16.53
N ASP A 29 -3.01 2.40 -17.22
CA ASP A 29 -3.08 1.96 -18.62
C ASP A 29 -3.84 0.65 -18.74
N TYR A 30 -3.63 -0.29 -17.81
CA TYR A 30 -4.39 -1.53 -17.73
C TYR A 30 -5.90 -1.27 -17.61
N ILE A 31 -6.31 -0.44 -16.65
CA ILE A 31 -7.74 -0.11 -16.46
C ILE A 31 -8.29 0.59 -17.69
N THR A 32 -7.52 1.49 -18.29
CA THR A 32 -7.94 2.18 -19.51
C THR A 32 -8.11 1.21 -20.69
N LYS A 33 -7.23 0.21 -20.83
CA LYS A 33 -7.35 -0.85 -21.83
C LYS A 33 -8.58 -1.72 -21.59
N GLU A 34 -8.84 -2.14 -20.35
CA GLU A 34 -10.01 -2.95 -20.00
C GLU A 34 -11.34 -2.22 -20.27
N PHE A 35 -11.45 -0.95 -19.89
CA PHE A 35 -12.65 -0.15 -20.17
C PHE A 35 -12.84 0.10 -21.67
N ARG A 36 -11.75 0.24 -22.45
CA ARG A 36 -11.80 0.41 -23.91
C ARG A 36 -12.20 -0.89 -24.63
N LYS A 37 -11.66 -2.03 -24.19
CA LYS A 37 -12.03 -3.36 -24.71
C LYS A 37 -13.53 -3.61 -24.63
N ASN A 38 -14.14 -3.12 -23.55
CA ASN A 38 -15.56 -3.27 -23.26
C ASN A 38 -16.44 -2.12 -23.78
N ALA A 39 -15.89 -1.15 -24.53
CA ALA A 39 -16.63 0.02 -24.99
C ALA A 39 -17.73 -0.29 -26.03
N GLY A 40 -17.57 -1.38 -26.79
CA GLY A 40 -18.52 -1.82 -27.81
C GLY A 40 -19.59 -2.81 -27.31
N LEU A 41 -19.58 -3.19 -26.03
CA LEU A 41 -20.55 -4.12 -25.47
C LEU A 41 -21.96 -3.51 -25.47
N LYS A 42 -22.93 -4.24 -26.03
CA LYS A 42 -24.35 -3.86 -26.05
C LYS A 42 -25.18 -4.59 -25.00
N ASP A 43 -24.67 -5.69 -24.46
CA ASP A 43 -25.35 -6.44 -23.41
C ASP A 43 -25.33 -5.67 -22.08
N LYS A 44 -26.52 -5.26 -21.63
CA LYS A 44 -26.72 -4.51 -20.39
C LYS A 44 -26.29 -5.30 -19.15
N ILE A 45 -26.45 -6.63 -19.16
CA ILE A 45 -26.11 -7.47 -18.01
C ILE A 45 -24.60 -7.52 -17.85
N ALA A 46 -23.86 -7.79 -18.94
CA ALA A 46 -22.40 -7.75 -18.94
C ALA A 46 -21.86 -6.38 -18.52
N ILE A 47 -22.45 -5.29 -19.02
CA ILE A 47 -22.05 -3.92 -18.62
C ILE A 47 -22.23 -3.72 -17.11
N ASN A 48 -23.39 -4.05 -16.56
CA ASN A 48 -23.66 -3.85 -15.13
C ASN A 48 -22.73 -4.70 -14.24
N ARG A 49 -22.45 -5.95 -14.63
CA ARG A 49 -21.47 -6.80 -13.92
C ARG A 49 -20.08 -6.19 -13.92
N GLY A 50 -19.62 -5.68 -15.07
CA GLY A 50 -18.31 -5.00 -15.16
C GLY A 50 -18.26 -3.72 -14.34
N LEU A 51 -19.34 -2.95 -14.31
CA LEU A 51 -19.45 -1.75 -13.47
C LEU A 51 -19.43 -2.10 -11.97
N GLN A 52 -20.14 -3.14 -11.57
CA GLN A 52 -20.16 -3.60 -10.19
C GLN A 52 -18.76 -4.05 -9.76
N LEU A 53 -18.09 -4.86 -10.59
CA LEU A 53 -16.72 -5.30 -10.34
C LEU A 53 -15.77 -4.11 -10.14
N ALA A 54 -15.87 -3.08 -10.97
CA ALA A 54 -15.04 -1.87 -10.82
C ALA A 54 -15.33 -1.10 -9.52
N LYS A 55 -16.59 -1.06 -9.06
CA LYS A 55 -16.97 -0.47 -7.76
C LYS A 55 -16.40 -1.29 -6.60
N ASP A 56 -16.52 -2.61 -6.67
CA ASP A 56 -16.03 -3.53 -5.63
C ASP A 56 -14.51 -3.43 -5.48
N TYR A 57 -13.77 -3.32 -6.59
CA TYR A 57 -12.33 -3.07 -6.55
C TYR A 57 -11.97 -1.72 -5.93
N ALA A 58 -12.70 -0.66 -6.26
CA ALA A 58 -12.47 0.65 -5.65
C ALA A 58 -12.71 0.60 -4.14
N LEU A 59 -13.76 -0.10 -3.69
CA LEU A 59 -14.05 -0.31 -2.28
C LEU A 59 -12.91 -1.10 -1.60
N LEU A 60 -12.46 -2.21 -2.20
CA LEU A 60 -11.38 -3.03 -1.66
C LEU A 60 -10.10 -2.22 -1.42
N VAL A 61 -9.66 -1.46 -2.42
CA VAL A 61 -8.44 -0.64 -2.31
C VAL A 61 -8.58 0.40 -1.18
N GLN A 62 -9.75 1.02 -1.07
CA GLN A 62 -10.02 2.01 -0.04
C GLN A 62 -10.03 1.38 1.36
N SER A 63 -10.69 0.24 1.53
CA SER A 63 -10.76 -0.48 2.81
C SER A 63 -9.38 -0.97 3.27
N VAL A 64 -8.60 -1.58 2.37
CA VAL A 64 -7.24 -2.04 2.70
C VAL A 64 -6.37 -0.87 3.14
N HIS A 65 -6.44 0.26 2.43
CA HIS A 65 -5.67 1.44 2.80
C HIS A 65 -6.13 2.03 4.14
N HIS A 66 -7.44 2.08 4.38
CA HIS A 66 -7.99 2.54 5.65
C HIS A 66 -7.52 1.67 6.82
N HIS A 67 -7.53 0.33 6.66
CA HIS A 67 -7.00 -0.58 7.68
C HIS A 67 -5.49 -0.39 7.90
N LYS A 68 -4.72 -0.14 6.83
CA LYS A 68 -3.29 0.18 6.94
C LYS A 68 -3.06 1.47 7.73
N GLU A 69 -3.81 2.53 7.44
CA GLU A 69 -3.74 3.79 8.20
C GLU A 69 -4.09 3.57 9.67
N LEU A 70 -5.09 2.74 9.95
CA LEU A 70 -5.49 2.39 11.32
C LEU A 70 -4.35 1.68 12.06
N LEU A 71 -3.73 0.65 11.46
CA LEU A 71 -2.60 -0.06 12.05
C LEU A 71 -1.41 0.85 12.35
N PHE A 72 -1.16 1.85 11.50
CA PHE A 72 -0.15 2.87 11.77
C PHE A 72 -0.56 3.80 12.90
N SER A 73 -1.82 4.22 12.98
CA SER A 73 -2.29 5.10 14.06
C SER A 73 -2.20 4.46 15.45
N TYR A 74 -2.33 3.13 15.54
CA TYR A 74 -2.17 2.40 16.81
C TYR A 74 -0.70 2.06 17.13
N ASN A 75 0.27 2.53 16.32
CA ASN A 75 1.69 2.18 16.45
C ASN A 75 1.91 0.65 16.56
N ILE A 76 1.09 -0.14 15.86
CA ILE A 76 1.21 -1.60 15.80
C ILE A 76 2.22 -2.00 14.72
N ALA A 77 2.29 -1.24 13.64
CA ALA A 77 3.15 -1.51 12.49
C ALA A 77 4.46 -0.68 12.46
N ILE A 78 4.76 0.06 13.52
CA ILE A 78 6.06 0.74 13.69
C ILE A 78 6.89 -0.13 14.61
N ASP A 79 8.02 -0.63 14.11
CA ASP A 79 8.98 -1.36 14.93
C ASP A 79 9.53 -0.43 16.02
N ARG A 80 9.04 -0.62 17.24
CA ARG A 80 9.47 0.16 18.40
C ARG A 80 10.85 -0.25 18.89
N SER A 81 11.45 -1.32 18.34
CA SER A 81 12.78 -1.77 18.73
C SER A 81 13.82 -0.67 18.51
N ALA A 82 13.76 0.02 17.36
CA ALA A 82 14.67 1.11 17.03
C ALA A 82 14.48 2.33 17.93
N GLU A 83 13.22 2.73 18.17
CA GLU A 83 12.90 3.86 19.07
C GLU A 83 13.28 3.53 20.54
N GLN A 84 13.04 2.30 21.00
CA GLN A 84 13.48 1.85 22.33
C GLN A 84 15.01 1.80 22.41
N LYS A 85 15.71 1.31 21.40
CA LYS A 85 17.18 1.30 21.33
C LYS A 85 17.74 2.71 21.44
N GLU A 86 17.14 3.68 20.75
CA GLU A 86 17.52 5.10 20.85
C GLU A 86 17.23 5.69 22.24
N ARG A 87 16.05 5.42 22.82
CA ARG A 87 15.71 5.88 24.19
C ARG A 87 16.65 5.27 25.24
N MET A 88 16.98 3.99 25.12
CA MET A 88 17.93 3.31 26.01
C MET A 88 19.34 3.89 25.86
N LYS A 89 19.77 4.19 24.63
CA LYS A 89 21.06 4.85 24.36
C LYS A 89 21.13 6.21 25.06
N ASN A 90 20.12 7.06 24.85
CA ASN A 90 20.05 8.38 25.46
C ASN A 90 19.97 8.31 26.99
N THR A 91 19.31 7.29 27.55
CA THR A 91 19.21 7.12 29.01
C THR A 91 20.54 6.65 29.61
N ALA A 92 21.22 5.71 28.94
CA ALA A 92 22.55 5.25 29.34
C ALA A 92 23.57 6.40 29.31
N GLU A 93 23.59 7.20 28.24
CA GLU A 93 24.50 8.34 28.10
C GLU A 93 24.29 9.38 29.21
N ARG A 94 23.05 9.61 29.64
CA ARG A 94 22.73 10.54 30.74
C ARG A 94 23.29 10.09 32.09
N VAL A 95 23.52 8.80 32.29
CA VAL A 95 24.14 8.25 33.50
C VAL A 95 25.63 7.91 33.30
N GLY A 96 26.23 8.33 32.18
CA GLY A 96 27.64 8.09 31.86
C GLY A 96 27.94 6.64 31.44
N LEU A 97 26.93 5.90 31.02
CA LEU A 97 27.05 4.52 30.54
C LEU A 97 26.85 4.45 29.01
N HIS A 98 27.42 3.44 28.38
CA HIS A 98 27.25 3.18 26.94
C HIS A 98 26.61 1.81 26.71
N LEU A 99 25.75 1.73 25.70
CA LEU A 99 25.20 0.45 25.26
C LEU A 99 26.31 -0.40 24.62
N PRO A 100 26.42 -1.71 24.96
CA PRO A 100 27.34 -2.61 24.30
C PRO A 100 27.00 -2.71 22.81
N LYS A 101 28.02 -2.72 21.94
CA LYS A 101 27.84 -3.09 20.53
C LYS A 101 27.59 -4.60 20.50
N LEU A 102 26.38 -5.00 20.18
CA LEU A 102 26.05 -6.42 20.00
C LEU A 102 26.64 -6.85 18.65
N GLU A 103 27.57 -7.80 18.67
CA GLU A 103 28.23 -8.37 17.49
C GLU A 103 27.30 -9.28 16.65
N TYR A 104 26.02 -9.37 17.00
CA TYR A 104 25.03 -10.29 16.41
C TYR A 104 23.94 -9.58 15.57
N GLU A 105 24.29 -8.52 14.84
CA GLU A 105 23.39 -7.95 13.80
C GLU A 105 23.83 -8.33 12.37
N GLU A 106 24.94 -9.05 12.18
CA GLU A 106 25.43 -9.45 10.83
C GLU A 106 24.83 -10.76 10.28
N SER A 107 24.04 -11.52 11.05
CA SER A 107 23.58 -12.86 10.61
C SER A 107 22.23 -12.91 9.89
N GLU A 108 21.42 -11.83 9.88
CA GLU A 108 20.11 -11.87 9.19
C GLU A 108 20.11 -11.20 7.80
N ASP A 109 21.02 -10.25 7.54
CA ASP A 109 21.09 -9.58 6.23
C ASP A 109 21.81 -10.43 5.14
N SER A 110 22.50 -11.52 5.51
CA SER A 110 23.25 -12.36 4.55
C SER A 110 22.46 -13.57 4.01
N LEU A 111 21.24 -13.85 4.49
CA LEU A 111 20.47 -15.03 4.10
C LEU A 111 19.64 -14.86 2.81
N TYR A 112 19.66 -13.69 2.16
CA TYR A 112 18.92 -13.44 0.91
C TYR A 112 19.78 -12.99 -0.28
N THR A 113 21.11 -13.05 -0.18
CA THR A 113 22.02 -12.70 -1.29
C THR A 113 22.90 -13.86 -1.75
N GLN A 114 22.34 -15.07 -1.87
CA GLN A 114 22.89 -16.09 -2.78
C GLN A 114 21.77 -16.93 -3.40
N ASN A 115 21.32 -16.51 -4.60
CA ASN A 115 21.06 -17.33 -5.81
C ASN A 115 20.30 -16.50 -6.85
#